data_AF-A0A813PJ17-F1
#
_entry.id   AF-A0A813PJ17-F1
#
_cell.length_a   1.000
_cell.length_b   1.000
_cell.length_c   1.000
_cell.angle_alpha   90.00
_cell.angle_beta   90.00
_cell.angle_gamma   90.00
#
_symmetry.space_group_name_H-M   'P 1'
#
loop_
_entity.id
_entity.type
_entity.pdbx_description
1 polymer ?
#
loop_
_entity_poly.entity_id
_entity_poly.type
_entity_poly.pdbx_seq_one_letter_code
_entity_poly.pdbx_strand_id
1 'polypeptide(L)'
;MISKKLRSYEICQESRCIDDPCSICLHCNLKLCLKHLNEHHDIEYKRLINDIDEKKILLETNQLQFEDNRPLLYEKLSRWHEEQLEKLKQVYDDKLIEINLKYAEAQQEHEELKSQCLNKLNDLHSQENSKVFTSKLNRSINMLQTLAVDIDFKNINYSSFIHVRKPCCIIDEQEEKPDLECALNQISNRTKEYSFDINPLCFDSSSDLLLIQKSSDQFAMYIEHGEKYLNIKYDKKQHGDINDLTWCSHLNGFIIATQTKLLKFNCLTTKISPIHEVDSGIFKGVTTYNEHLCLIHSLGSLGDVLEHWEMSDGRKLTLIKRYWKEDLMSDQIDRQMRLFRIKMSGYLMAIDVLFTSVILICDVRNNMTCLNRINTGSLNITSISSVFDTNQWLCCTYNEENEERKLCLIDGNDTSRNEMIQLKTPVDIQPISLLLFGHHHIVLNQVIKNDEEDVRFDCYKIKL
;
A
#
# COMPACT_ATOMS: atom_id res chain seq x y z
N MET A 1 16.94 61.13 51.31
CA MET A 1 18.20 61.06 52.09
C MET A 1 18.22 59.78 52.91
N ILE A 2 19.39 59.18 53.11
CA ILE A 2 19.57 58.04 54.02
C ILE A 2 19.70 58.55 55.45
N SER A 3 19.07 57.88 56.42
CA SER A 3 19.40 58.03 57.84
C SER A 3 19.56 56.65 58.47
N LYS A 4 20.81 56.25 58.73
CA LYS A 4 21.11 55.00 59.45
C LYS A 4 20.86 55.22 60.94
N LYS A 5 19.91 54.49 61.53
CA LYS A 5 20.05 54.04 62.92
C LYS A 5 20.25 52.54 62.93
N LEU A 6 21.52 52.15 63.09
CA LEU A 6 21.89 50.81 63.54
C LEU A 6 21.17 50.55 64.86
N ARG A 7 20.23 49.59 64.87
CA ARG A 7 19.84 48.95 66.12
C ARG A 7 20.93 47.94 66.45
N SER A 8 21.51 48.05 67.64
CA SER A 8 22.39 47.03 68.20
C SER A 8 21.66 45.68 68.22
N TYR A 9 22.34 44.64 67.77
CA TYR A 9 21.89 43.27 68.02
C TYR A 9 22.24 42.96 69.48
N GLU A 10 21.24 42.98 70.35
CA GLU A 10 21.39 42.43 71.69
C GLU A 10 21.56 40.91 71.56
N ILE A 11 22.58 40.38 72.22
CA ILE A 11 22.87 38.94 72.25
C ILE A 11 21.79 38.28 73.11
N CYS A 12 21.24 37.16 72.63
CA CYS A 12 20.26 36.39 73.40
C CYS A 12 20.89 35.94 74.73
N GLN A 13 20.34 36.40 75.85
CA GLN A 13 20.75 35.91 77.16
C GLN A 13 20.13 34.53 77.39
N GLU A 14 20.98 33.50 77.44
CA GLU A 14 20.61 32.08 77.41
C GLU A 14 19.73 31.63 78.59
N SER A 15 19.63 32.45 79.65
CA SER A 15 18.95 32.18 80.91
C SER A 15 17.42 32.32 80.92
N ARG A 16 16.76 32.34 79.74
CA ARG A 16 15.28 32.46 79.63
C ARG A 16 14.61 31.51 78.64
N CYS A 17 15.33 30.54 78.09
CA CYS A 17 14.69 29.35 77.52
C CYS A 17 14.28 28.44 78.68
N ILE A 18 12.98 28.24 78.87
CA ILE A 18 12.44 27.23 79.79
C ILE A 18 12.15 25.98 78.95
N ASP A 19 12.53 24.81 79.45
CA ASP A 19 12.36 23.52 78.76
C ASP A 19 10.89 23.05 78.70
N ASP A 20 10.07 23.73 77.90
CA ASP A 20 8.74 23.30 77.49
C ASP A 20 8.74 22.98 75.98
N PRO A 21 8.61 21.69 75.58
CA PRO A 21 8.70 21.27 74.19
C PRO A 21 7.51 21.69 73.31
N CYS A 22 6.58 22.52 73.81
CA CYS A 22 5.39 22.96 73.07
C CYS A 22 5.17 24.49 73.01
N SER A 23 6.02 25.34 73.59
CA SER A 23 5.85 26.80 73.53
C SER A 23 7.01 27.56 72.84
N ILE A 24 6.79 27.92 71.57
CA ILE A 24 7.69 28.81 70.83
C ILE A 24 7.64 30.22 71.45
N CYS A 25 8.75 30.70 72.02
CA CYS A 25 8.77 32.04 72.61
C CYS A 25 8.63 33.15 71.54
N LEU A 26 8.12 34.33 71.93
CA LEU A 26 7.86 35.43 70.98
C LEU A 26 9.10 35.92 70.20
N HIS A 27 10.32 35.68 70.69
CA HIS A 27 11.55 35.97 69.94
C HIS A 27 11.84 34.92 68.87
N CYS A 28 11.65 33.63 69.18
CA CYS A 28 11.82 32.52 68.23
C CYS A 28 10.77 32.57 67.10
N ASN A 29 9.55 33.02 67.40
CA ASN A 29 8.45 33.10 66.43
C ASN A 29 8.63 34.17 65.32
N LEU A 30 9.74 34.93 65.34
CA LEU A 30 10.03 35.99 64.36
C LEU A 30 11.42 35.89 63.70
N LYS A 31 12.29 34.95 64.10
CA LYS A 31 13.57 34.67 63.43
C LYS A 31 13.94 33.20 63.49
N LEU A 32 14.00 32.56 62.32
CA LEU A 32 14.46 31.18 62.16
C LEU A 32 15.94 31.07 62.58
N CYS A 33 16.19 30.26 63.61
CA CYS A 33 17.51 29.82 64.02
C CYS A 33 17.83 28.50 63.32
N LEU A 34 18.96 28.43 62.59
CA LEU A 34 19.34 27.23 61.82
C LEU A 34 19.47 25.95 62.67
N LYS A 35 19.76 26.07 63.97
CA LYS A 35 19.93 24.93 64.87
C LYS A 35 18.61 24.16 65.09
N HIS A 36 17.56 24.86 65.53
CA HIS A 36 16.24 24.25 65.74
C HIS A 36 15.60 23.78 64.43
N LEU A 37 15.98 24.36 63.29
CA LEU A 37 15.48 23.98 61.97
C LEU A 37 15.96 22.56 61.58
N ASN A 38 17.22 22.23 61.87
CA ASN A 38 17.75 20.87 61.73
C ASN A 38 17.07 19.89 62.71
N GLU A 39 16.90 20.28 63.98
CA GLU A 39 16.25 19.44 64.99
C GLU A 39 14.79 19.11 64.63
N HIS A 40 14.08 20.02 63.96
CA HIS A 40 12.73 19.76 63.44
C HIS A 40 12.72 18.84 62.21
N HIS A 41 13.67 19.00 61.28
CA HIS A 41 13.84 18.06 60.15
C HIS A 41 14.19 16.64 60.63
N ASP A 42 15.01 16.51 61.67
CA ASP A 42 15.39 15.23 62.26
C ASP A 42 14.18 14.48 62.87
N ILE A 43 13.16 15.22 63.32
CA ILE A 43 11.89 14.68 63.84
C ILE A 43 10.95 14.28 62.69
N GLU A 44 10.82 15.10 61.64
CA GLU A 44 10.03 14.74 60.46
C GLU A 44 10.61 13.54 59.72
N TYR A 45 11.94 13.46 59.56
CA TYR A 45 12.61 12.35 58.92
C TYR A 45 12.37 11.02 59.65
N LYS A 46 12.38 11.04 60.99
CA LYS A 46 12.06 9.85 61.81
C LYS A 46 10.59 9.44 61.71
N ARG A 47 9.66 10.38 61.55
CA ARG A 47 8.24 10.06 61.25
C ARG A 47 8.10 9.41 59.88
N LEU A 48 8.74 9.99 58.85
CA LEU A 48 8.73 9.45 57.48
C LEU A 48 9.27 8.02 57.39
N ILE A 49 10.29 7.65 58.18
CA ILE A 49 10.79 6.27 58.25
C ILE A 49 9.71 5.33 58.83
N ASN A 50 9.09 5.70 59.95
CA ASN A 50 8.05 4.86 60.57
C ASN A 50 6.84 4.66 59.64
N ASP A 51 6.38 5.71 58.96
CA ASP A 51 5.30 5.65 57.96
C ASP A 51 5.62 4.72 56.77
N ILE A 52 6.90 4.54 56.44
CA ILE A 52 7.38 3.64 55.38
C ILE A 52 7.40 2.19 55.89
N ASP A 53 7.92 1.95 57.10
CA ASP A 53 8.00 0.61 57.68
C ASP A 53 6.61 0.04 58.02
N GLU A 54 5.66 0.86 58.52
CA GLU A 54 4.27 0.43 58.70
C GLU A 54 3.60 0.01 57.37
N LYS A 55 3.83 0.78 56.30
CA LYS A 55 3.32 0.44 54.95
C LYS A 55 3.99 -0.81 54.37
N LYS A 56 5.26 -1.06 54.70
CA LYS A 56 5.97 -2.27 54.30
C LYS A 56 5.39 -3.51 54.98
N ILE A 57 5.14 -3.45 56.28
CA ILE A 57 4.46 -4.53 57.04
C ILE A 57 3.05 -4.79 56.48
N LEU A 58 2.33 -3.73 56.09
CA LEU A 58 1.03 -3.83 55.41
C LEU A 58 1.12 -4.51 54.04
N LEU A 59 2.19 -4.30 53.27
CA LEU A 59 2.41 -4.99 51.99
C LEU A 59 2.74 -6.48 52.20
N GLU A 60 3.63 -6.79 53.16
CA GLU A 60 4.05 -8.16 53.48
C GLU A 60 2.87 -9.01 54.03
N THR A 61 2.00 -8.42 54.86
CA THR A 61 0.77 -9.10 55.33
C THR A 61 -0.29 -9.28 54.25
N ASN A 62 -0.41 -8.37 53.29
CA ASN A 62 -1.31 -8.54 52.13
C ASN A 62 -0.80 -9.61 51.15
N GLN A 63 0.52 -9.79 51.00
CA GLN A 63 1.08 -10.86 50.16
C GLN A 63 0.68 -12.26 50.67
N LEU A 64 0.78 -12.49 52.00
CA LEU A 64 0.39 -13.76 52.61
C LEU A 64 -1.08 -14.14 52.33
N GLN A 65 -2.01 -13.20 52.46
CA GLN A 65 -3.44 -13.45 52.12
C GLN A 65 -3.66 -13.70 50.61
N PHE A 66 -2.77 -13.23 49.76
CA PHE A 66 -2.85 -13.45 48.31
C PHE A 66 -2.38 -14.84 47.90
N GLU A 67 -1.39 -15.42 48.60
CA GLU A 67 -0.89 -16.78 48.31
C GLU A 67 -1.91 -17.86 48.67
N ASP A 68 -2.54 -17.78 49.86
CA ASP A 68 -3.57 -18.75 50.28
C ASP A 68 -4.79 -18.78 49.34
N ASN A 69 -5.19 -17.63 48.79
CA ASN A 69 -6.32 -17.52 47.88
C ASN A 69 -5.97 -17.80 46.40
N ARG A 70 -4.68 -17.89 46.07
CA ARG A 70 -4.18 -18.01 44.70
C ARG A 70 -4.75 -19.19 43.91
N PRO A 71 -4.91 -20.42 44.46
CA PRO A 71 -5.49 -21.54 43.73
C PRO A 71 -6.96 -21.31 43.36
N LEU A 72 -7.76 -20.79 44.30
CA LEU A 72 -9.19 -20.53 44.11
C LEU A 72 -9.44 -19.41 43.08
N LEU A 73 -8.54 -18.42 43.00
CA LEU A 73 -8.59 -17.37 41.99
C LEU A 73 -8.24 -17.90 40.59
N TYR A 74 -7.23 -18.75 40.45
CA TYR A 74 -6.95 -19.41 39.17
C TYR A 74 -8.05 -20.37 38.72
N GLU A 75 -8.67 -21.13 39.64
CA GLU A 75 -9.81 -22.01 39.31
C GLU A 75 -10.99 -21.21 38.75
N LYS A 76 -11.34 -20.08 39.40
CA LYS A 76 -12.38 -19.15 38.91
C LYS A 76 -12.01 -18.53 37.56
N LEU A 77 -10.74 -18.19 37.35
CA LEU A 77 -10.26 -17.63 36.08
C LEU A 77 -10.33 -18.66 34.95
N SER A 78 -9.93 -19.91 35.19
CA SER A 78 -10.01 -21.00 34.21
C SER A 78 -11.46 -21.26 33.82
N ARG A 79 -12.37 -21.39 34.80
CA ARG A 79 -13.80 -21.61 34.54
C ARG A 79 -14.42 -20.45 33.76
N TRP A 80 -14.10 -19.20 34.10
CA TRP A 80 -14.57 -18.04 33.35
C TRP A 80 -14.05 -18.02 31.91
N HIS A 81 -12.79 -18.42 31.70
CA HIS A 81 -12.17 -18.54 30.38
C HIS A 81 -12.79 -19.66 29.54
N GLU A 82 -13.05 -20.83 30.13
CA GLU A 82 -13.79 -21.94 29.52
C GLU A 82 -15.21 -21.51 29.11
N GLU A 83 -15.93 -20.80 30.00
CA GLU A 83 -17.24 -20.21 29.69
C GLU A 83 -17.19 -19.17 28.57
N GLN A 84 -16.10 -18.40 28.42
CA GLN A 84 -15.96 -17.46 27.31
C GLN A 84 -15.65 -18.18 25.99
N LEU A 85 -14.82 -19.24 26.02
CA LEU A 85 -14.51 -20.05 24.84
C LEU A 85 -15.77 -20.76 24.31
N GLU A 86 -16.61 -21.31 25.17
CA GLU A 86 -17.84 -21.97 24.75
C GLU A 86 -18.86 -20.98 24.15
N LYS A 87 -19.00 -19.78 24.74
CA LYS A 87 -19.81 -18.69 24.16
C LYS A 87 -19.25 -18.18 22.83
N LEU A 88 -17.93 -18.03 22.71
CA LEU A 88 -17.27 -17.63 21.47
C LEU A 88 -17.51 -18.67 20.37
N LYS A 89 -17.45 -19.96 20.71
CA LYS A 89 -17.74 -21.06 19.79
C LYS A 89 -19.20 -21.06 19.34
N GLN A 90 -20.16 -20.89 20.24
CA GLN A 90 -21.59 -20.78 19.89
C GLN A 90 -21.83 -19.63 18.91
N VAL A 91 -21.26 -18.44 19.17
CA VAL A 91 -21.35 -17.28 18.27
C VAL A 91 -20.68 -17.54 16.90
N TYR A 92 -19.59 -18.31 16.86
CA TYR A 92 -18.95 -18.73 15.61
C TYR A 92 -19.83 -19.71 14.81
N ASP A 93 -20.35 -20.75 15.47
CA ASP A 93 -21.20 -21.78 14.85
C ASP A 93 -22.51 -21.15 14.31
N ASP A 94 -23.15 -20.26 15.07
CA ASP A 94 -24.32 -19.47 14.64
C ASP A 94 -24.00 -18.59 13.40
N LYS A 95 -22.84 -17.93 13.38
CA LYS A 95 -22.43 -17.07 12.26
C LYS A 95 -22.06 -17.88 11.02
N LEU A 96 -21.48 -19.07 11.19
CA LEU A 96 -21.21 -19.99 10.09
C LEU A 96 -22.52 -20.46 9.44
N ILE A 97 -23.56 -20.74 10.22
CA ILE A 97 -24.90 -21.04 9.71
C ILE A 97 -25.48 -19.84 8.94
N GLU A 98 -25.41 -18.62 9.48
CA GLU A 98 -25.89 -17.41 8.80
C GLU A 98 -25.18 -17.16 7.45
N ILE A 99 -23.87 -17.38 7.39
CA ILE A 99 -23.07 -17.25 6.16
C ILE A 99 -23.46 -18.32 5.13
N ASN A 100 -23.60 -19.58 5.56
CA ASN A 100 -23.98 -20.69 4.67
C ASN A 100 -25.39 -20.51 4.07
N LEU A 101 -26.34 -19.97 4.85
CA LEU A 101 -27.67 -19.62 4.34
C LEU A 101 -27.59 -18.53 3.25
N LYS A 102 -26.88 -17.43 3.52
CA LYS A 102 -26.70 -16.34 2.53
C LYS A 102 -25.97 -16.79 1.27
N TYR A 103 -25.01 -17.71 1.40
CA TYR A 103 -24.33 -18.29 0.26
C TYR A 103 -25.27 -19.15 -0.60
N ALA A 104 -26.14 -19.95 0.03
CA ALA A 104 -27.14 -20.74 -0.68
C ALA A 104 -28.20 -19.85 -1.38
N GLU A 105 -28.67 -18.80 -0.73
CA GLU A 105 -29.57 -17.79 -1.31
C GLU A 105 -28.93 -17.12 -2.55
N ALA A 106 -27.68 -16.64 -2.42
CA ALA A 106 -26.95 -16.01 -3.52
C ALA A 106 -26.62 -16.99 -4.67
N GLN A 107 -26.35 -18.27 -4.37
CA GLN A 107 -26.17 -19.29 -5.40
C GLN A 107 -27.48 -19.53 -6.17
N GLN A 108 -28.62 -19.62 -5.48
CA GLN A 108 -29.92 -19.77 -6.15
C GLN A 108 -30.23 -18.56 -7.04
N GLU A 109 -30.07 -17.33 -6.55
CA GLU A 109 -30.28 -16.11 -7.34
C GLU A 109 -29.38 -16.09 -8.59
N HIS A 110 -28.11 -16.50 -8.45
CA HIS A 110 -27.19 -16.62 -9.58
C HIS A 110 -27.62 -17.70 -10.59
N GLU A 111 -28.12 -18.86 -10.16
CA GLU A 111 -28.63 -19.91 -11.05
C GLU A 111 -29.92 -19.50 -11.78
N GLU A 112 -30.80 -18.75 -11.11
CA GLU A 112 -31.98 -18.12 -11.74
C GLU A 112 -31.59 -17.05 -12.76
N LEU A 113 -30.69 -16.12 -12.42
CA LEU A 113 -30.17 -15.09 -13.34
C LEU A 113 -29.44 -15.70 -14.54
N LYS A 114 -28.61 -16.73 -14.32
CA LYS A 114 -27.94 -17.48 -15.38
C LYS A 114 -28.95 -18.11 -16.35
N SER A 115 -30.03 -18.66 -15.82
CA SER A 115 -31.11 -19.26 -16.62
C SER A 115 -31.88 -18.21 -17.43
N GLN A 116 -32.18 -17.04 -16.83
CA GLN A 116 -32.79 -15.90 -17.54
C GLN A 116 -31.89 -15.38 -18.68
N CYS A 117 -30.59 -15.23 -18.42
CA CYS A 117 -29.61 -14.80 -19.43
C CYS A 117 -29.47 -15.83 -20.56
N LEU A 118 -29.47 -17.13 -20.26
CA LEU A 118 -29.41 -18.18 -21.29
C LEU A 118 -30.66 -18.15 -22.19
N ASN A 119 -31.85 -18.03 -21.61
CA ASN A 119 -33.10 -17.91 -22.37
C ASN A 119 -33.10 -16.67 -23.26
N LYS A 120 -32.70 -15.51 -22.73
CA LYS A 120 -32.60 -14.26 -23.49
C LYS A 120 -31.57 -14.34 -24.63
N LEU A 121 -30.48 -15.10 -24.45
CA LEU A 121 -29.50 -15.34 -25.50
C LEU A 121 -30.05 -16.29 -26.59
N ASN A 122 -30.82 -17.31 -26.21
CA ASN A 122 -31.53 -18.18 -27.15
C ASN A 122 -32.59 -17.41 -27.96
N ASP A 123 -33.32 -16.48 -27.33
CA ASP A 123 -34.27 -15.59 -28.01
C ASP A 123 -33.56 -14.68 -29.02
N LEU A 124 -32.46 -14.05 -28.63
CA LEU A 124 -31.64 -13.21 -29.52
C LEU A 124 -31.08 -14.02 -30.69
N HIS A 125 -30.50 -15.20 -30.44
CA HIS A 125 -29.98 -16.08 -31.48
C HIS A 125 -31.09 -16.57 -32.43
N SER A 126 -32.31 -16.77 -31.92
CA SER A 126 -33.49 -17.11 -32.75
C SER A 126 -33.92 -15.94 -33.64
N GLN A 127 -33.91 -14.70 -33.11
CA GLN A 127 -34.17 -13.49 -33.89
C GLN A 127 -33.09 -13.23 -34.94
N GLU A 128 -31.81 -13.46 -34.62
CA GLU A 128 -30.72 -13.32 -35.59
C GLU A 128 -30.74 -14.41 -36.66
N ASN A 129 -30.99 -15.67 -36.30
CA ASN A 129 -31.21 -16.75 -37.27
C ASN A 129 -32.35 -16.39 -38.24
N SER A 130 -33.45 -15.82 -37.73
CA SER A 130 -34.55 -15.32 -38.57
C SER A 130 -34.08 -14.20 -39.51
N LYS A 131 -33.43 -13.14 -39.02
CA LYS A 131 -32.89 -12.03 -39.84
C LYS A 131 -31.85 -12.49 -40.88
N VAL A 132 -30.98 -13.42 -40.52
CA VAL A 132 -29.96 -14.00 -41.41
C VAL A 132 -30.63 -14.89 -42.46
N PHE A 133 -31.69 -15.61 -42.11
CA PHE A 133 -32.48 -16.38 -43.07
C PHE A 133 -33.23 -15.45 -44.05
N THR A 134 -33.95 -14.44 -43.58
CA THR A 134 -34.66 -13.46 -44.43
C THR A 134 -33.70 -12.69 -45.34
N SER A 135 -32.54 -12.26 -44.84
CA SER A 135 -31.55 -11.56 -45.68
C SER A 135 -30.88 -12.48 -46.70
N LYS A 136 -30.60 -13.76 -46.36
CA LYS A 136 -30.18 -14.76 -47.36
C LYS A 136 -31.28 -15.03 -48.40
N LEU A 137 -32.53 -15.17 -47.98
CA LEU A 137 -33.67 -15.39 -48.87
C LEU A 137 -33.84 -14.22 -49.85
N ASN A 138 -33.85 -12.98 -49.35
CA ASN A 138 -33.94 -11.77 -50.17
C ASN A 138 -32.73 -11.62 -51.10
N ARG A 139 -31.52 -11.98 -50.66
CA ARG A 139 -30.32 -11.96 -51.50
C ARG A 139 -30.41 -13.00 -52.63
N SER A 140 -30.96 -14.19 -52.35
CA SER A 140 -31.25 -15.20 -53.37
C SER A 140 -32.37 -14.79 -54.33
N ILE A 141 -33.44 -14.15 -53.83
CA ILE A 141 -34.53 -13.61 -54.66
C ILE A 141 -34.00 -12.52 -55.59
N ASN A 142 -33.23 -11.56 -55.07
CA ASN A 142 -32.59 -10.53 -55.88
C ASN A 142 -31.63 -11.15 -56.89
N MET A 143 -30.83 -12.14 -56.50
CA MET A 143 -29.90 -12.83 -57.41
C MET A 143 -30.63 -13.63 -58.51
N LEU A 144 -31.79 -14.23 -58.21
CA LEU A 144 -32.65 -14.88 -59.20
C LEU A 144 -33.34 -13.86 -60.13
N GLN A 145 -33.72 -12.69 -59.63
CA GLN A 145 -34.23 -11.59 -60.46
C GLN A 145 -33.15 -11.03 -61.38
N THR A 146 -31.93 -10.80 -60.88
CA THR A 146 -30.78 -10.43 -61.71
C THR A 146 -30.50 -11.51 -62.74
N LEU A 147 -30.51 -12.80 -62.36
CA LEU A 147 -30.29 -13.92 -63.30
C LEU A 147 -31.40 -14.03 -64.37
N ALA A 148 -32.65 -13.71 -64.05
CA ALA A 148 -33.72 -13.66 -65.05
C ALA A 148 -33.46 -12.57 -66.10
N VAL A 149 -33.09 -11.36 -65.66
CA VAL A 149 -32.67 -10.26 -66.57
C VAL A 149 -31.40 -10.66 -67.35
N ASP A 150 -30.43 -11.29 -66.70
CA ASP A 150 -29.20 -11.78 -67.34
C ASP A 150 -29.48 -12.85 -68.40
N ILE A 151 -30.53 -13.67 -68.25
CA ILE A 151 -30.93 -14.69 -69.24
C ILE A 151 -31.58 -14.04 -70.46
N ASP A 152 -32.42 -13.01 -70.28
CA ASP A 152 -32.97 -12.22 -71.38
C ASP A 152 -31.85 -11.49 -72.16
N PHE A 153 -30.81 -11.02 -71.48
CA PHE A 153 -29.64 -10.41 -72.13
C PHE A 153 -28.65 -11.43 -72.75
N LYS A 154 -28.45 -12.62 -72.16
CA LYS A 154 -27.42 -13.60 -72.59
C LYS A 154 -27.83 -14.55 -73.71
N ASN A 155 -29.04 -14.41 -74.24
CA ASN A 155 -29.33 -14.89 -75.61
C ASN A 155 -28.61 -14.06 -76.70
N ILE A 156 -27.83 -13.03 -76.32
CA ILE A 156 -27.00 -12.22 -77.21
C ILE A 156 -25.51 -12.34 -76.79
N ASN A 157 -24.67 -12.80 -77.73
CA ASN A 157 -23.19 -12.81 -77.72
C ASN A 157 -22.42 -13.80 -76.81
N TYR A 158 -22.16 -15.00 -77.36
CA TYR A 158 -20.84 -15.62 -77.56
C TYR A 158 -19.67 -15.52 -76.52
N SER A 159 -19.17 -16.71 -76.14
CA SER A 159 -17.77 -17.21 -76.29
C SER A 159 -16.69 -17.20 -75.16
N SER A 160 -15.94 -18.32 -75.15
CA SER A 160 -14.48 -18.52 -74.86
C SER A 160 -13.88 -18.63 -73.42
N PHE A 161 -13.31 -19.83 -73.13
CA PHE A 161 -12.11 -20.21 -72.31
C PHE A 161 -12.06 -19.84 -70.78
N ILE A 162 -11.70 -20.67 -69.77
CA ILE A 162 -10.61 -21.68 -69.48
C ILE A 162 -9.32 -20.98 -68.94
N HIS A 163 -8.62 -21.33 -67.83
CA HIS A 163 -8.49 -22.51 -66.90
C HIS A 163 -8.74 -22.11 -65.38
N VAL A 164 -8.57 -22.83 -64.23
CA VAL A 164 -7.73 -23.94 -63.63
C VAL A 164 -6.32 -23.45 -63.13
N ARG A 165 -5.73 -23.77 -61.94
CA ARG A 165 -5.66 -24.97 -61.03
C ARG A 165 -5.42 -24.63 -59.51
N LYS A 166 -5.09 -25.65 -58.65
CA LYS A 166 -4.79 -25.67 -57.17
C LYS A 166 -3.43 -26.46 -56.90
N PRO A 167 -3.02 -26.92 -55.68
CA PRO A 167 -2.57 -26.30 -54.39
C PRO A 167 -1.28 -26.97 -53.75
N CYS A 168 -1.12 -26.98 -52.39
CA CYS A 168 -0.21 -27.76 -51.49
C CYS A 168 1.25 -27.26 -51.25
N CYS A 169 2.01 -27.51 -50.15
CA CYS A 169 1.96 -28.28 -48.85
C CYS A 169 2.48 -27.39 -47.65
N ILE A 170 2.24 -27.57 -46.33
CA ILE A 170 2.56 -28.59 -45.26
C ILE A 170 4.05 -28.63 -44.79
N ILE A 171 4.33 -28.94 -43.49
CA ILE A 171 5.62 -29.16 -42.74
C ILE A 171 6.13 -27.92 -41.95
N ASP A 172 6.56 -27.94 -40.67
CA ASP A 172 6.57 -28.96 -39.57
C ASP A 172 6.55 -28.28 -38.16
N GLU A 173 6.44 -29.06 -37.07
CA GLU A 173 6.53 -28.61 -35.66
C GLU A 173 7.87 -29.04 -34.98
N GLN A 174 8.44 -28.20 -34.11
CA GLN A 174 9.50 -28.58 -33.15
C GLN A 174 9.33 -27.86 -31.81
N GLU A 175 9.61 -28.55 -30.70
CA GLU A 175 9.61 -27.99 -29.35
C GLU A 175 11.01 -27.45 -28.98
N GLU A 176 11.09 -26.18 -28.57
CA GLU A 176 12.30 -25.61 -27.95
C GLU A 176 12.07 -25.29 -26.47
N LYS A 177 13.13 -25.40 -25.67
CA LYS A 177 13.13 -24.97 -24.26
C LYS A 177 13.24 -23.44 -24.19
N PRO A 178 12.61 -22.78 -23.20
CA PRO A 178 12.78 -21.33 -23.03
C PRO A 178 14.22 -21.00 -22.62
N ASP A 179 14.93 -20.30 -23.50
CA ASP A 179 16.31 -19.87 -23.26
C ASP A 179 16.35 -18.48 -22.62
N LEU A 180 17.10 -18.36 -21.51
CA LEU A 180 17.00 -17.21 -20.60
C LEU A 180 17.58 -15.91 -21.19
N GLU A 181 18.35 -15.98 -22.28
CA GLU A 181 18.84 -14.81 -23.00
C GLU A 181 17.78 -14.13 -23.89
N CYS A 182 16.65 -14.78 -24.20
CA CYS A 182 15.67 -14.24 -25.14
C CYS A 182 14.96 -12.96 -24.64
N ALA A 183 14.77 -12.84 -23.31
CA ALA A 183 14.16 -11.70 -22.65
C ALA A 183 14.85 -10.35 -22.94
N LEU A 184 16.17 -10.37 -23.16
CA LEU A 184 17.02 -9.17 -23.20
C LEU A 184 17.03 -8.43 -24.56
N ASN A 185 16.29 -8.90 -25.57
CA ASN A 185 16.40 -8.39 -26.94
C ASN A 185 15.07 -7.90 -27.60
N GLN A 186 13.93 -7.87 -26.89
CA GLN A 186 12.61 -7.51 -27.48
C GLN A 186 12.01 -6.14 -27.07
N ILE A 187 12.83 -5.18 -26.66
CA ILE A 187 12.41 -3.78 -26.36
C ILE A 187 12.02 -2.98 -27.64
N SER A 188 12.26 -3.53 -28.83
CA SER A 188 12.09 -2.86 -30.14
C SER A 188 10.66 -2.76 -30.69
N ASN A 189 9.67 -3.47 -30.12
CA ASN A 189 8.28 -3.39 -30.54
C ASN A 189 7.60 -2.13 -29.96
N ARG A 190 7.73 -0.99 -30.64
CA ARG A 190 7.07 0.27 -30.25
C ARG A 190 5.55 0.09 -30.14
N THR A 191 5.03 0.18 -28.92
CA THR A 191 3.59 0.22 -28.64
C THR A 191 3.08 1.68 -28.68
N LYS A 192 1.76 1.90 -28.58
CA LYS A 192 1.12 3.23 -28.66
C LYS A 192 1.85 4.29 -27.80
N GLU A 193 2.28 5.38 -28.42
CA GLU A 193 2.68 6.62 -27.72
C GLU A 193 1.42 7.32 -27.17
N TYR A 194 1.51 7.86 -25.94
CA TYR A 194 0.47 8.72 -25.37
C TYR A 194 1.09 10.06 -24.93
N SER A 195 0.51 11.18 -25.38
CA SER A 195 0.89 12.53 -24.94
C SER A 195 -0.01 13.01 -23.81
N PHE A 196 0.59 13.60 -22.78
CA PHE A 196 -0.11 14.23 -21.65
C PHE A 196 0.63 15.53 -21.30
N ASP A 197 -0.06 16.67 -21.30
CA ASP A 197 0.52 18.01 -21.06
C ASP A 197 0.85 18.28 -19.56
N ILE A 198 1.36 17.27 -18.84
CA ILE A 198 1.30 17.21 -17.38
C ILE A 198 2.61 16.65 -16.81
N ASN A 199 3.07 17.26 -15.72
CA ASN A 199 4.12 16.74 -14.84
C ASN A 199 3.44 16.17 -13.57
N PRO A 200 3.01 14.89 -13.57
CA PRO A 200 2.07 14.37 -12.58
C PRO A 200 2.72 14.10 -11.23
N LEU A 201 2.05 14.50 -10.14
CA LEU A 201 2.55 14.33 -8.78
C LEU A 201 2.42 12.87 -8.27
N CYS A 202 1.37 12.15 -8.67
CA CYS A 202 1.22 10.72 -8.43
C CYS A 202 0.38 10.04 -9.53
N PHE A 203 0.61 8.75 -9.74
CA PHE A 203 -0.18 7.87 -10.61
C PHE A 203 -0.03 6.40 -10.20
N ASP A 204 -1.06 5.59 -10.43
CA ASP A 204 -0.98 4.12 -10.45
C ASP A 204 -2.12 3.56 -11.32
N SER A 205 -2.15 2.25 -11.53
CA SER A 205 -3.03 1.61 -12.51
C SER A 205 -3.54 0.23 -12.10
N SER A 206 -4.68 -0.14 -12.67
CA SER A 206 -5.18 -1.52 -12.71
C SER A 206 -4.87 -2.18 -14.06
N SER A 207 -5.55 -3.30 -14.35
CA SER A 207 -5.62 -3.89 -15.68
C SER A 207 -6.11 -2.92 -16.75
N ASP A 208 -7.13 -2.11 -16.42
CA ASP A 208 -7.97 -1.40 -17.40
C ASP A 208 -8.14 0.11 -17.09
N LEU A 209 -7.70 0.54 -15.90
CA LEU A 209 -7.82 1.91 -15.40
C LEU A 209 -6.45 2.51 -15.09
N LEU A 210 -6.20 3.73 -15.53
CA LEU A 210 -5.03 4.52 -15.17
C LEU A 210 -5.50 5.81 -14.49
N LEU A 211 -5.09 6.04 -13.24
CA LEU A 211 -5.47 7.24 -12.49
C LEU A 211 -4.25 8.14 -12.32
N ILE A 212 -4.32 9.36 -12.89
CA ILE A 212 -3.25 10.35 -12.88
C ILE A 212 -3.71 11.58 -12.09
N GLN A 213 -2.92 12.06 -11.14
CA GLN A 213 -3.13 13.38 -10.54
C GLN A 213 -2.74 14.49 -11.54
N LYS A 214 -3.72 15.25 -12.03
CA LYS A 214 -3.49 16.38 -12.95
C LYS A 214 -3.12 17.67 -12.21
N SER A 215 -3.65 17.85 -11.00
CA SER A 215 -3.40 19.01 -10.14
C SER A 215 -3.60 18.64 -8.67
N SER A 216 -3.33 19.56 -7.74
CA SER A 216 -3.61 19.38 -6.31
C SER A 216 -5.08 19.12 -5.95
N ASP A 217 -6.01 19.31 -6.90
CA ASP A 217 -7.46 19.25 -6.72
C ASP A 217 -8.20 18.48 -7.84
N GLN A 218 -7.48 17.80 -8.74
CA GLN A 218 -8.08 17.06 -9.86
C GLN A 218 -7.28 15.81 -10.24
N PHE A 219 -8.00 14.69 -10.34
CA PHE A 219 -7.54 13.49 -11.03
C PHE A 219 -8.08 13.44 -12.46
N ALA A 220 -7.39 12.71 -13.34
CA ALA A 220 -8.00 12.12 -14.52
C ALA A 220 -7.88 10.59 -14.45
N MET A 221 -9.02 9.93 -14.59
CA MET A 221 -9.09 8.49 -14.77
C MET A 221 -9.26 8.18 -16.25
N TYR A 222 -8.32 7.45 -16.83
CA TYR A 222 -8.40 6.90 -18.18
C TYR A 222 -8.91 5.47 -18.08
N ILE A 223 -9.91 5.15 -18.90
CA ILE A 223 -10.50 3.82 -19.03
C ILE A 223 -10.06 3.26 -20.39
N GLU A 224 -9.58 2.01 -20.39
CA GLU A 224 -9.38 1.12 -21.55
C GLU A 224 -8.69 1.78 -22.76
N HIS A 225 -7.37 1.57 -22.89
CA HIS A 225 -6.55 2.09 -23.99
C HIS A 225 -6.61 3.61 -24.23
N GLY A 226 -7.07 4.38 -23.25
CA GLY A 226 -7.07 5.85 -23.25
C GLY A 226 -8.25 6.50 -23.99
N GLU A 227 -9.20 5.72 -24.53
CA GLU A 227 -10.28 6.25 -25.37
C GLU A 227 -11.30 7.10 -24.59
N LYS A 228 -11.39 6.90 -23.27
CA LYS A 228 -12.31 7.66 -22.40
C LYS A 228 -11.61 8.13 -21.13
N TYR A 229 -11.44 9.44 -20.99
CA TYR A 229 -10.99 10.07 -19.76
C TYR A 229 -12.16 10.68 -18.98
N LEU A 230 -12.06 10.64 -17.64
CA LEU A 230 -12.96 11.32 -16.71
C LEU A 230 -12.13 12.23 -15.80
N ASN A 231 -12.38 13.54 -15.87
CA ASN A 231 -11.82 14.49 -14.90
C ASN A 231 -12.64 14.40 -13.60
N ILE A 232 -12.01 14.02 -12.50
CA ILE A 232 -12.63 13.86 -11.17
C ILE A 232 -12.06 14.94 -10.25
N LYS A 233 -12.93 15.69 -9.57
CA LYS A 233 -12.51 16.66 -8.55
C LYS A 233 -12.09 15.95 -7.27
N TYR A 234 -10.98 16.39 -6.69
CA TYR A 234 -10.46 15.95 -5.40
C TYR A 234 -10.59 17.09 -4.39
N ASP A 235 -11.38 16.90 -3.33
CA ASP A 235 -11.47 17.91 -2.26
C ASP A 235 -10.25 17.82 -1.32
N LYS A 236 -9.17 18.47 -1.74
CA LYS A 236 -7.95 18.66 -0.94
C LYS A 236 -8.20 19.32 0.42
N LYS A 237 -9.27 20.11 0.59
CA LYS A 237 -9.59 20.72 1.90
C LYS A 237 -10.21 19.70 2.86
N GLN A 238 -11.00 18.75 2.35
CA GLN A 238 -11.58 17.66 3.15
C GLN A 238 -10.58 16.51 3.41
N HIS A 239 -9.74 16.21 2.41
CA HIS A 239 -8.94 14.98 2.36
C HIS A 239 -7.45 15.17 2.68
N GLY A 240 -6.90 16.39 2.51
CA GLY A 240 -5.48 16.70 2.66
C GLY A 240 -4.70 16.58 1.35
N ASP A 241 -3.38 16.80 1.40
CA ASP A 241 -2.48 16.54 0.27
C ASP A 241 -2.25 15.04 0.07
N ILE A 242 -2.10 14.62 -1.19
CA ILE A 242 -1.84 13.25 -1.61
C ILE A 242 -0.33 13.02 -1.58
N ASN A 243 0.11 11.97 -0.89
CA ASN A 243 1.51 11.60 -0.80
C ASN A 243 1.83 10.38 -1.67
N ASP A 244 0.90 9.43 -1.77
CA ASP A 244 1.05 8.23 -2.61
C ASP A 244 -0.31 7.66 -3.05
N LEU A 245 -0.31 6.82 -4.08
CA LEU A 245 -1.48 6.24 -4.73
C LEU A 245 -1.17 4.80 -5.14
N THR A 246 -2.06 3.85 -4.80
CA THR A 246 -1.96 2.50 -5.36
C THR A 246 -3.30 1.90 -5.78
N TRP A 247 -3.31 1.05 -6.80
CA TRP A 247 -4.46 0.18 -7.09
C TRP A 247 -4.59 -0.92 -6.02
N CYS A 248 -5.83 -1.29 -5.69
CA CYS A 248 -6.14 -2.46 -4.87
C CYS A 248 -7.19 -3.34 -5.56
N SER A 249 -6.79 -4.58 -5.89
CA SER A 249 -7.65 -5.57 -6.54
C SER A 249 -8.78 -6.04 -5.63
N HIS A 250 -8.46 -6.46 -4.39
CA HIS A 250 -9.45 -6.92 -3.39
C HIS A 250 -10.53 -5.86 -3.11
N LEU A 251 -10.16 -4.58 -3.06
CA LEU A 251 -11.14 -3.50 -2.89
C LEU A 251 -11.79 -3.04 -4.20
N ASN A 252 -11.30 -3.42 -5.38
CA ASN A 252 -11.72 -2.89 -6.68
C ASN A 252 -11.81 -1.34 -6.68
N GLY A 253 -10.67 -0.70 -6.47
CA GLY A 253 -10.53 0.74 -6.41
C GLY A 253 -9.11 1.19 -6.08
N PHE A 254 -8.84 2.47 -6.27
CA PHE A 254 -7.57 3.06 -5.87
C PHE A 254 -7.57 3.43 -4.39
N ILE A 255 -6.47 3.16 -3.71
CA ILE A 255 -6.17 3.61 -2.36
C ILE A 255 -5.25 4.83 -2.47
N ILE A 256 -5.72 5.94 -1.91
CA ILE A 256 -5.00 7.22 -1.83
C ILE A 256 -4.45 7.32 -0.40
N ALA A 257 -3.13 7.43 -0.26
CA ALA A 257 -2.50 7.83 0.98
C ALA A 257 -2.34 9.35 0.99
N THR A 258 -3.14 10.03 1.80
CA THR A 258 -2.97 11.46 2.09
C THR A 258 -2.07 11.65 3.30
N GLN A 259 -1.78 12.87 3.73
CA GLN A 259 -0.92 13.12 4.89
C GLN A 259 -1.31 12.29 6.14
N THR A 260 -2.59 12.18 6.48
CA THR A 260 -3.06 11.43 7.68
C THR A 260 -4.17 10.41 7.42
N LYS A 261 -4.72 10.34 6.19
CA LYS A 261 -5.88 9.50 5.85
C LYS A 261 -5.58 8.54 4.73
N LEU A 262 -6.10 7.33 4.87
CA LEU A 262 -6.13 6.31 3.82
C LEU A 262 -7.53 6.28 3.23
N LEU A 263 -7.67 6.63 1.95
CA LEU A 263 -8.96 6.82 1.29
C LEU A 263 -9.14 5.86 0.12
N LYS A 264 -10.33 5.28 -0.04
CA LYS A 264 -10.71 4.51 -1.22
C LYS A 264 -11.41 5.42 -2.22
N PHE A 265 -10.83 5.60 -3.40
CA PHE A 265 -11.52 6.08 -4.59
C PHE A 265 -12.15 4.89 -5.33
N ASN A 266 -13.49 4.89 -5.40
CA ASN A 266 -14.25 3.86 -6.11
C ASN A 266 -14.57 4.34 -7.54
N CYS A 267 -13.93 3.71 -8.52
CA CYS A 267 -13.97 4.11 -9.93
C CYS A 267 -15.38 4.12 -10.53
N LEU A 268 -16.24 3.17 -10.13
CA LEU A 268 -17.61 3.02 -10.64
C LEU A 268 -18.55 4.14 -10.19
N THR A 269 -18.41 4.62 -8.94
CA THR A 269 -19.26 5.67 -8.37
C THR A 269 -18.62 7.05 -8.37
N THR A 270 -17.35 7.14 -8.78
CA THR A 270 -16.43 8.28 -8.63
C THR A 270 -16.34 8.88 -7.21
N LYS A 271 -16.75 8.13 -6.18
CA LYS A 271 -16.72 8.59 -4.78
C LYS A 271 -15.39 8.24 -4.11
N ILE A 272 -14.88 9.21 -3.36
CA ILE A 272 -13.81 9.02 -2.37
C ILE A 272 -14.48 8.76 -1.01
N SER A 273 -13.96 7.80 -0.25
CA SER A 273 -14.44 7.48 1.11
C SER A 273 -13.31 6.95 1.98
N PRO A 274 -13.29 7.23 3.29
CA PRO A 274 -12.22 6.75 4.16
C PRO A 274 -12.18 5.23 4.28
N ILE A 275 -10.97 4.72 4.54
CA ILE A 275 -10.66 3.34 4.95
C ILE A 275 -10.03 3.37 6.35
N HIS A 276 -9.04 4.24 6.55
CA HIS A 276 -8.28 4.40 7.79
C HIS A 276 -7.87 5.87 7.98
N GLU A 277 -7.56 6.25 9.21
CA GLU A 277 -7.00 7.54 9.60
C GLU A 277 -6.06 7.27 10.79
N VAL A 278 -4.87 7.87 10.76
CA VAL A 278 -3.89 7.72 11.84
C VAL A 278 -3.90 8.93 12.77
N ASP A 279 -4.07 8.69 14.07
CA ASP A 279 -4.07 9.75 15.10
C ASP A 279 -2.72 10.48 15.19
N SER A 280 -1.64 9.89 14.66
CA SER A 280 -0.31 10.49 14.67
C SER A 280 0.56 10.01 13.49
N GLY A 281 1.44 10.90 13.05
CA GLY A 281 2.40 10.66 11.97
C GLY A 281 1.93 11.14 10.60
N ILE A 282 2.73 10.79 9.58
CA ILE A 282 2.49 11.13 8.18
C ILE A 282 2.64 9.88 7.31
N PHE A 283 1.65 9.50 6.51
CA PHE A 283 1.83 8.43 5.51
C PHE A 283 2.85 8.86 4.44
N LYS A 284 3.72 7.94 4.04
CA LYS A 284 4.78 8.17 3.04
C LYS A 284 4.60 7.37 1.77
N GLY A 285 4.10 6.14 1.90
CA GLY A 285 3.86 5.24 0.78
C GLY A 285 2.87 4.13 1.15
N VAL A 286 2.18 3.60 0.14
CA VAL A 286 1.19 2.52 0.26
C VAL A 286 1.32 1.54 -0.90
N THR A 287 1.23 0.25 -0.62
CA THR A 287 1.12 -0.77 -1.66
C THR A 287 0.18 -1.89 -1.22
N THR A 288 -0.44 -2.60 -2.16
CA THR A 288 -1.30 -3.75 -1.86
C THR A 288 -1.05 -4.91 -2.81
N TYR A 289 -1.33 -6.12 -2.34
CA TYR A 289 -1.45 -7.31 -3.17
C TYR A 289 -2.48 -8.24 -2.54
N ASN A 290 -3.52 -8.59 -3.31
CA ASN A 290 -4.71 -9.30 -2.83
C ASN A 290 -5.27 -8.64 -1.55
N GLU A 291 -5.50 -9.42 -0.48
CA GLU A 291 -5.95 -8.97 0.84
C GLU A 291 -4.87 -8.24 1.66
N HIS A 292 -3.59 -8.26 1.26
CA HIS A 292 -2.51 -7.60 2.02
C HIS A 292 -2.38 -6.13 1.63
N LEU A 293 -2.20 -5.29 2.65
CA LEU A 293 -1.96 -3.86 2.52
C LEU A 293 -0.75 -3.46 3.39
N CYS A 294 0.22 -2.80 2.77
CA CYS A 294 1.43 -2.34 3.45
C CYS A 294 1.52 -0.80 3.41
N LEU A 295 1.89 -0.20 4.54
CA LEU A 295 1.99 1.25 4.73
C LEU A 295 3.37 1.62 5.27
N ILE A 296 4.00 2.66 4.72
CA ILE A 296 5.01 3.42 5.48
C ILE A 296 4.33 4.65 6.09
N HIS A 297 4.53 4.85 7.39
CA HIS A 297 4.23 6.13 8.05
C HIS A 297 5.38 6.62 8.92
N SER A 298 5.55 7.93 9.01
CA SER A 298 6.59 8.60 9.77
C SER A 298 6.01 9.18 11.05
N LEU A 299 6.41 8.65 12.20
CA LEU A 299 5.95 9.07 13.54
C LEU A 299 6.78 10.23 14.10
N GLY A 300 7.23 11.14 13.22
CA GLY A 300 8.02 12.31 13.56
C GLY A 300 9.35 11.95 14.23
N SER A 301 9.52 12.29 15.50
CA SER A 301 10.74 12.00 16.27
C SER A 301 10.93 10.51 16.58
N LEU A 302 9.89 9.68 16.46
CA LEU A 302 9.99 8.23 16.64
C LEU A 302 10.49 7.50 15.39
N GLY A 303 10.70 8.20 14.27
CA GLY A 303 11.24 7.62 13.03
C GLY A 303 10.15 7.08 12.09
N ASP A 304 10.58 6.20 11.19
CA ASP A 304 9.72 5.59 10.17
C ASP A 304 9.33 4.17 10.57
N VAL A 305 8.06 3.85 10.31
CA VAL A 305 7.43 2.59 10.64
C VAL A 305 6.78 2.01 9.39
N LEU A 306 6.94 0.70 9.22
CA LEU A 306 6.19 -0.10 8.25
C LEU A 306 5.07 -0.85 9.00
N GLU A 307 3.86 -0.81 8.46
CA GLU A 307 2.73 -1.59 8.95
C GLU A 307 2.19 -2.54 7.88
N HIS A 308 1.94 -3.78 8.29
CA HIS A 308 1.30 -4.81 7.47
C HIS A 308 -0.11 -5.06 8.01
N TRP A 309 -1.10 -4.84 7.15
CA TRP A 309 -2.52 -4.96 7.42
C TRP A 309 -3.17 -6.01 6.51
N GLU A 310 -4.22 -6.64 7.03
CA GLU A 310 -5.13 -7.52 6.30
C GLU A 310 -6.43 -6.78 6.00
N MET A 311 -6.87 -6.82 4.74
CA MET A 311 -8.18 -6.35 4.30
C MET A 311 -9.17 -7.51 4.35
N SER A 312 -10.16 -7.40 5.22
CA SER A 312 -11.29 -8.33 5.28
C SER A 312 -12.55 -7.72 4.65
N ASP A 313 -13.43 -8.60 4.16
CA ASP A 313 -14.62 -8.24 3.39
C ASP A 313 -15.40 -7.08 4.01
N GLY A 314 -15.64 -6.03 3.21
CA GLY A 314 -16.34 -4.83 3.67
C GLY A 314 -15.46 -3.72 4.24
N ARG A 315 -14.16 -3.70 3.91
CA ARG A 315 -13.15 -2.65 4.25
C ARG A 315 -12.56 -2.73 5.67
N LYS A 316 -12.83 -3.77 6.46
CA LYS A 316 -12.25 -3.87 7.80
C LYS A 316 -10.77 -4.22 7.67
N LEU A 317 -9.92 -3.27 8.03
CA LEU A 317 -8.48 -3.45 8.17
C LEU A 317 -8.15 -4.05 9.54
N THR A 318 -7.33 -5.09 9.56
CA THR A 318 -6.77 -5.71 10.76
C THR A 318 -5.25 -5.59 10.72
N LEU A 319 -4.63 -4.95 11.72
CA LEU A 319 -3.17 -4.84 11.78
C LEU A 319 -2.61 -6.22 12.10
N ILE A 320 -1.88 -6.83 11.16
CA ILE A 320 -1.15 -8.08 11.40
C ILE A 320 0.08 -7.76 12.25
N LYS A 321 0.91 -6.82 11.80
CA LYS A 321 2.14 -6.46 12.51
C LYS A 321 2.70 -5.10 12.11
N ARG A 322 3.39 -4.47 13.06
CA ARG A 322 4.15 -3.22 12.92
C ARG A 322 5.65 -3.52 13.03
N TYR A 323 6.45 -2.82 12.23
CA TYR A 323 7.91 -2.95 12.17
C TYR A 323 8.53 -1.55 12.17
N TRP A 324 9.51 -1.32 13.04
CA TRP A 324 10.33 -0.12 12.99
C TRP A 324 11.37 -0.26 11.87
N LYS A 325 11.85 0.84 11.29
CA LYS A 325 12.92 0.78 10.27
C LYS A 325 14.17 0.06 10.79
N GLU A 326 14.42 0.14 12.10
CA GLU A 326 15.48 -0.56 12.82
C GLU A 326 15.31 -2.09 12.81
N ASP A 327 14.07 -2.60 12.90
CA ASP A 327 13.78 -4.05 12.90
C ASP A 327 14.11 -4.71 11.54
N LEU A 328 14.11 -3.94 10.45
CA LEU A 328 14.39 -4.41 9.09
C LEU A 328 15.90 -4.46 8.79
N MET A 329 16.73 -3.75 9.57
CA MET A 329 18.15 -3.48 9.28
C MET A 329 19.07 -3.86 10.44
N SER A 330 19.14 -5.18 10.69
CA SER A 330 19.90 -5.85 11.75
C SER A 330 21.33 -5.37 12.03
N ASP A 331 22.08 -4.92 11.01
CA ASP A 331 23.55 -4.87 11.07
C ASP A 331 24.17 -3.47 10.86
N GLN A 332 23.41 -2.48 10.39
CA GLN A 332 23.93 -1.15 10.05
C GLN A 332 22.96 -0.03 10.42
N ILE A 333 23.07 0.44 11.66
CA ILE A 333 22.27 1.56 12.19
C ILE A 333 22.89 2.89 11.74
N ASP A 334 22.74 3.26 10.47
CA ASP A 334 22.74 4.70 10.15
C ASP A 334 21.40 5.29 10.57
N ARG A 335 21.45 6.19 11.56
CA ARG A 335 20.27 6.85 12.12
C ARG A 335 19.56 7.75 11.10
N GLN A 336 20.24 8.15 10.02
CA GLN A 336 19.70 9.01 8.97
C GLN A 336 18.84 8.26 7.95
N MET A 337 18.89 6.93 7.88
CA MET A 337 18.07 6.12 6.97
C MET A 337 16.58 6.48 7.09
N ARG A 338 15.88 6.52 5.95
CA ARG A 338 14.43 6.74 5.91
C ARG A 338 13.75 5.77 4.96
N LEU A 339 12.68 5.13 5.42
CA LEU A 339 11.82 4.37 4.52
C LEU A 339 11.09 5.38 3.62
N PHE A 340 11.05 5.12 2.31
CA PHE A 340 10.50 6.06 1.33
C PHE A 340 9.38 5.44 0.49
N ARG A 341 9.71 4.47 -0.37
CA ARG A 341 8.74 3.83 -1.28
C ARG A 341 8.66 2.34 -1.01
N ILE A 342 7.47 1.78 -1.25
CA ILE A 342 7.18 0.35 -1.20
C ILE A 342 6.37 -0.05 -2.41
N LYS A 343 6.68 -1.20 -3.02
CA LYS A 343 5.84 -1.81 -4.05
C LYS A 343 5.85 -3.33 -3.88
N MET A 344 4.67 -3.94 -3.75
CA MET A 344 4.54 -5.39 -3.72
C MET A 344 4.54 -5.99 -5.14
N SER A 345 5.17 -7.15 -5.28
CA SER A 345 5.08 -8.01 -6.46
C SER A 345 4.93 -9.45 -5.96
N GLY A 346 3.75 -10.03 -6.17
CA GLY A 346 3.34 -11.21 -5.42
C GLY A 346 3.32 -10.94 -3.91
N TYR A 347 3.74 -11.94 -3.14
CA TYR A 347 3.87 -11.84 -1.68
C TYR A 347 5.18 -11.20 -1.20
N LEU A 348 6.04 -10.78 -2.12
CA LEU A 348 7.27 -10.06 -1.79
C LEU A 348 7.04 -8.55 -1.92
N MET A 349 7.81 -7.78 -1.16
CA MET A 349 7.81 -6.33 -1.22
C MET A 349 9.23 -5.79 -1.39
N ALA A 350 9.42 -4.92 -2.38
CA ALA A 350 10.59 -4.07 -2.47
C ALA A 350 10.40 -2.84 -1.59
N ILE A 351 11.38 -2.53 -0.76
CA ILE A 351 11.43 -1.36 0.14
C ILE A 351 12.65 -0.53 -0.24
N ASP A 352 12.39 0.70 -0.70
CA ASP A 352 13.41 1.69 -1.04
C ASP A 352 13.72 2.58 0.16
N VAL A 353 15.01 2.66 0.51
CA VAL A 353 15.51 3.28 1.74
C VAL A 353 16.41 4.46 1.39
N LEU A 354 15.86 5.67 1.54
CA LEU A 354 16.58 6.93 1.28
C LEU A 354 17.84 7.06 2.13
N PHE A 355 18.84 7.69 1.51
CA PHE A 355 20.20 7.88 2.03
C PHE A 355 20.97 6.55 2.22
N THR A 356 20.60 5.52 1.47
CA THR A 356 21.35 4.26 1.37
C THR A 356 21.46 3.81 -0.09
N SER A 357 22.47 2.98 -0.37
CA SER A 357 22.63 2.28 -1.65
C SER A 357 21.89 0.93 -1.67
N VAL A 358 20.71 0.80 -1.03
CA VAL A 358 20.07 -0.50 -0.81
C VAL A 358 18.54 -0.47 -1.02
N ILE A 359 18.04 -1.43 -1.80
CA ILE A 359 16.63 -1.86 -1.78
C ILE A 359 16.54 -3.17 -0.98
N LEU A 360 15.60 -3.24 -0.04
CA LEU A 360 15.31 -4.47 0.72
C LEU A 360 14.21 -5.26 0.01
N ILE A 361 14.39 -6.57 -0.14
CA ILE A 361 13.32 -7.47 -0.61
C ILE A 361 12.87 -8.32 0.58
N CYS A 362 11.59 -8.21 0.96
CA CYS A 362 11.03 -8.91 2.12
C CYS A 362 9.83 -9.81 1.73
N ASP A 363 9.68 -10.98 2.36
CA ASP A 363 8.44 -11.78 2.26
C ASP A 363 7.41 -11.31 3.31
N VAL A 364 6.26 -10.84 2.83
CA VAL A 364 5.20 -10.29 3.66
C VAL A 364 4.50 -11.37 4.49
N ARG A 365 4.36 -12.61 3.96
CA ARG A 365 3.77 -13.74 4.69
C ARG A 365 4.70 -14.20 5.81
N ASN A 366 6.01 -14.23 5.55
CA ASN A 366 7.01 -14.57 6.56
C ASN A 366 7.40 -13.35 7.40
N ASN A 367 6.42 -12.66 7.98
CA ASN A 367 6.65 -11.60 8.98
C ASN A 367 7.61 -10.49 8.51
N MET A 368 7.50 -10.03 7.25
CA MET A 368 8.41 -9.05 6.63
C MET A 368 9.90 -9.44 6.65
N THR A 369 10.23 -10.74 6.73
CA THR A 369 11.63 -11.20 6.75
C THR A 369 12.36 -10.71 5.50
N CYS A 370 13.43 -9.92 5.71
CA CYS A 370 14.34 -9.49 4.65
C CYS A 370 15.04 -10.72 4.06
N LEU A 371 14.78 -10.99 2.79
CA LEU A 371 15.41 -12.04 1.99
C LEU A 371 16.73 -11.53 1.40
N ASN A 372 16.67 -10.44 0.65
CA ASN A 372 17.79 -9.89 -0.12
C ASN A 372 18.04 -8.41 0.23
N ARG A 373 19.29 -7.97 0.11
CA ARG A 373 19.67 -6.55 0.18
C ARG A 373 20.32 -6.18 -1.15
N ILE A 374 19.51 -5.68 -2.08
CA ILE A 374 19.94 -5.34 -3.44
C ILE A 374 20.75 -4.05 -3.40
N ASN A 375 22.03 -4.13 -3.75
CA ASN A 375 22.92 -2.98 -3.79
C ASN A 375 22.64 -2.13 -5.05
N THR A 376 22.38 -0.84 -4.87
CA THR A 376 22.17 0.13 -5.95
C THR A 376 23.44 0.88 -6.33
N GLY A 377 24.50 0.80 -5.53
CA GLY A 377 25.75 1.53 -5.73
C GLY A 377 25.54 3.06 -5.66
N SER A 378 25.97 3.77 -6.71
CA SER A 378 25.71 5.21 -6.89
C SER A 378 24.37 5.51 -7.60
N LEU A 379 23.58 4.48 -7.93
CA LEU A 379 22.32 4.67 -8.67
C LEU A 379 21.19 5.09 -7.72
N ASN A 380 20.73 6.33 -7.88
CA ASN A 380 19.51 6.83 -7.26
C ASN A 380 18.29 6.20 -7.94
N ILE A 381 17.38 5.61 -7.15
CA ILE A 381 16.13 5.06 -7.68
C ILE A 381 15.13 6.19 -7.93
N THR A 382 14.66 6.36 -9.16
CA THR A 382 13.65 7.40 -9.50
C THR A 382 12.24 6.84 -9.50
N SER A 383 12.05 5.55 -9.80
CA SER A 383 10.75 4.86 -9.68
C SER A 383 10.91 3.34 -9.59
N ILE A 384 9.92 2.66 -8.99
CA ILE A 384 9.82 1.21 -8.90
C ILE A 384 8.39 0.78 -9.26
N SER A 385 8.24 -0.14 -10.20
CA SER A 385 6.97 -0.85 -10.45
C SER A 385 7.19 -2.35 -10.36
N SER A 386 6.20 -3.07 -9.82
CA SER A 386 6.11 -4.52 -9.99
C SER A 386 5.94 -4.91 -11.45
N VAL A 387 6.28 -6.15 -11.78
CA VAL A 387 5.93 -6.81 -13.04
C VAL A 387 4.68 -7.68 -12.81
N PHE A 388 3.80 -7.73 -13.81
CA PHE A 388 2.53 -8.45 -13.70
C PHE A 388 2.75 -9.95 -13.46
N ASP A 389 2.11 -10.49 -12.42
CA ASP A 389 2.10 -11.92 -12.06
C ASP A 389 3.50 -12.55 -11.85
N THR A 390 4.47 -11.76 -11.36
CA THR A 390 5.79 -12.25 -10.93
C THR A 390 6.22 -11.66 -9.58
N ASN A 391 7.34 -12.17 -9.04
CA ASN A 391 8.02 -11.61 -7.87
C ASN A 391 9.20 -10.68 -8.30
N GLN A 392 9.04 -9.94 -9.40
CA GLN A 392 10.09 -9.06 -9.95
C GLN A 392 9.63 -7.59 -10.02
N TRP A 393 10.59 -6.67 -9.97
CA TRP A 393 10.36 -5.24 -10.13
C TRP A 393 11.25 -4.65 -11.21
N LEU A 394 10.70 -3.68 -11.93
CA LEU A 394 11.44 -2.80 -12.80
C LEU A 394 11.66 -1.47 -12.10
N CYS A 395 12.88 -0.95 -12.18
CA CYS A 395 13.33 0.28 -11.55
C CYS A 395 13.85 1.25 -12.61
N CYS A 396 13.34 2.48 -12.61
CA CYS A 396 14.05 3.60 -13.22
C CYS A 396 15.12 4.06 -12.24
N THR A 397 16.35 4.23 -12.72
CA THR A 397 17.47 4.74 -11.92
C THR A 397 18.14 5.91 -12.62
N TYR A 398 18.85 6.73 -11.85
CA TYR A 398 19.60 7.89 -12.29
C TYR A 398 20.96 7.91 -11.61
N ASN A 399 22.02 8.14 -12.38
CA ASN A 399 23.37 8.34 -11.86
C ASN A 399 23.74 9.82 -11.90
N GLU A 400 24.03 10.42 -10.76
CA GLU A 400 24.43 11.84 -10.67
C GLU A 400 25.82 12.10 -11.28
N GLU A 401 26.70 11.11 -11.36
CA GLU A 401 28.09 11.30 -11.84
C GLU A 401 28.21 11.48 -13.36
N ASN A 402 27.23 10.99 -14.14
CA ASN A 402 27.23 11.06 -15.60
C ASN A 402 25.86 11.43 -16.21
N GLU A 403 24.92 11.89 -15.37
CA GLU A 403 23.55 12.30 -15.71
C GLU A 403 22.72 11.23 -16.46
N GLU A 404 23.12 9.95 -16.38
CA GLU A 404 22.54 8.84 -17.14
C GLU A 404 21.33 8.23 -16.40
N ARG A 405 20.18 8.12 -17.07
CA ARG A 405 19.02 7.33 -16.61
C ARG A 405 19.05 5.92 -17.19
N LYS A 406 18.69 4.93 -16.38
CA LYS A 406 18.68 3.50 -16.76
C LYS A 406 17.39 2.80 -16.36
N LEU A 407 17.06 1.73 -17.08
CA LEU A 407 16.06 0.77 -16.66
C LEU A 407 16.76 -0.48 -16.13
N CYS A 408 16.39 -0.90 -14.92
CA CYS A 408 16.94 -2.08 -14.25
C CYS A 408 15.82 -3.05 -13.84
N LEU A 409 16.13 -4.34 -13.80
CA LEU A 409 15.27 -5.40 -13.26
C LEU A 409 15.84 -5.91 -11.92
N ILE A 410 14.95 -6.17 -10.97
CA ILE A 410 15.24 -6.86 -9.71
C ILE A 410 14.40 -8.13 -9.67
N ASP A 411 15.02 -9.28 -9.44
CA ASP A 411 14.32 -10.54 -9.20
C ASP A 411 14.29 -10.85 -7.70
N GLY A 412 13.10 -10.95 -7.11
CA GLY A 412 12.93 -11.30 -5.70
C GLY A 412 13.08 -12.79 -5.40
N ASN A 413 13.08 -13.66 -6.42
CA ASN A 413 13.32 -15.09 -6.25
C ASN A 413 14.82 -15.45 -6.26
N ASP A 414 15.66 -14.66 -6.96
CA ASP A 414 17.10 -14.93 -7.04
C ASP A 414 17.82 -14.37 -5.80
N THR A 415 17.77 -15.11 -4.69
CA THR A 415 18.50 -14.78 -3.46
C THR A 415 20.01 -14.95 -3.55
N SER A 416 20.57 -15.27 -4.74
CA SER A 416 22.02 -15.28 -4.97
C SER A 416 22.52 -13.94 -5.54
N ARG A 417 21.65 -13.14 -6.17
CA ARG A 417 22.00 -11.86 -6.79
C ARG A 417 21.55 -10.68 -5.94
N ASN A 418 22.47 -10.13 -5.16
CA ASN A 418 22.27 -8.87 -4.42
C ASN A 418 22.52 -7.63 -5.29
N GLU A 419 22.19 -7.68 -6.58
CA GLU A 419 22.52 -6.67 -7.60
C GLU A 419 21.34 -6.45 -8.57
N MET A 420 21.25 -5.25 -9.16
CA MET A 420 20.24 -4.93 -10.16
C MET A 420 20.72 -5.29 -11.57
N ILE A 421 19.86 -5.94 -12.37
CA ILE A 421 20.17 -6.31 -13.76
C ILE A 421 19.85 -5.12 -14.67
N GLN A 422 20.86 -4.43 -15.22
CA GLN A 422 20.63 -3.36 -16.21
C GLN A 422 20.02 -3.94 -17.51
N LEU A 423 18.92 -3.34 -17.97
CA LEU A 423 18.29 -3.66 -19.24
C LEU A 423 18.80 -2.76 -20.37
N LYS A 424 18.76 -3.25 -21.61
CA LYS A 424 19.20 -2.52 -22.80
C LYS A 424 18.12 -1.55 -23.30
N THR A 425 18.14 -0.31 -22.81
CA THR A 425 17.35 0.78 -23.43
C THR A 425 18.01 1.28 -24.72
N PRO A 426 17.23 1.81 -25.69
CA PRO A 426 17.77 2.64 -26.77
C PRO A 426 18.43 3.92 -26.21
N VAL A 427 19.50 4.39 -26.87
CA VAL A 427 20.33 5.52 -26.37
C VAL A 427 19.53 6.81 -26.16
N ASP A 428 18.58 7.08 -27.05
CA ASP A 428 17.75 8.30 -27.06
C ASP A 428 16.68 8.35 -25.94
N ILE A 429 16.64 7.33 -25.05
CA ILE A 429 15.55 7.12 -24.09
C ILE A 429 16.10 7.20 -22.66
N GLN A 430 15.73 8.26 -21.95
CA GLN A 430 16.15 8.53 -20.58
C GLN A 430 14.95 8.32 -19.63
N PRO A 431 14.80 7.13 -19.01
CA PRO A 431 13.58 6.77 -18.27
C PRO A 431 13.49 7.46 -16.90
N ILE A 432 12.51 8.34 -16.74
CA ILE A 432 12.24 9.11 -15.53
C ILE A 432 11.50 8.25 -14.49
N SER A 433 10.41 7.60 -14.90
CA SER A 433 9.52 6.83 -14.02
C SER A 433 8.79 5.73 -14.81
N LEU A 434 8.19 4.75 -14.11
CA LEU A 434 7.36 3.72 -14.74
C LEU A 434 6.14 3.33 -13.89
N LEU A 435 5.17 2.67 -14.53
CA LEU A 435 3.99 2.06 -13.92
C LEU A 435 3.54 0.82 -14.72
N LEU A 436 2.77 -0.08 -14.10
CA LEU A 436 2.23 -1.30 -14.74
C LEU A 436 0.74 -1.11 -15.08
N PHE A 437 0.40 -1.03 -16.37
CA PHE A 437 -0.96 -0.86 -16.88
C PHE A 437 -1.35 -2.07 -17.75
N GLY A 438 -2.29 -2.88 -17.27
CA GLY A 438 -2.53 -4.21 -17.87
C GLY A 438 -1.28 -5.08 -17.82
N HIS A 439 -0.97 -5.74 -18.93
CA HIS A 439 0.25 -6.53 -19.12
C HIS A 439 1.40 -5.75 -19.79
N HIS A 440 1.45 -4.43 -19.58
CA HIS A 440 2.45 -3.54 -20.17
C HIS A 440 2.97 -2.56 -19.13
N HIS A 441 4.25 -2.20 -19.21
CA HIS A 441 4.78 -1.08 -18.43
C HIS A 441 4.67 0.20 -19.25
N ILE A 442 4.04 1.24 -18.70
CA ILE A 442 4.16 2.59 -19.26
C ILE A 442 5.38 3.22 -18.62
N VAL A 443 6.38 3.57 -19.42
CA VAL A 443 7.58 4.25 -18.97
C VAL A 443 7.50 5.70 -19.41
N LEU A 444 7.64 6.60 -18.43
CA LEU A 444 7.76 8.03 -18.60
C LEU A 444 9.21 8.35 -18.96
N ASN A 445 9.43 8.73 -20.21
CA ASN A 445 10.74 8.98 -20.78
C ASN A 445 10.95 10.47 -21.04
N GLN A 446 12.13 10.98 -20.65
CA GLN A 446 12.70 12.20 -21.21
C GLN A 446 13.29 11.82 -22.57
N VAL A 447 12.87 12.52 -23.62
CA VAL A 447 13.33 12.30 -24.99
C VAL A 447 13.94 13.60 -25.49
N ILE A 448 15.27 13.67 -25.46
CA ILE A 448 16.02 14.84 -25.88
C ILE A 448 16.23 14.76 -27.40
N LYS A 449 15.71 15.74 -28.15
CA LYS A 449 15.86 15.80 -29.61
C LYS A 449 16.13 17.24 -30.04
N ASN A 450 17.25 17.47 -30.72
CA ASN A 450 17.63 18.78 -31.26
C ASN A 450 17.57 19.90 -30.19
N ASP A 451 18.02 19.60 -28.97
CA ASP A 451 17.99 20.46 -27.78
C ASP A 451 16.58 20.83 -27.27
N GLU A 452 15.51 20.18 -27.77
CA GLU A 452 14.15 20.23 -27.22
C GLU A 452 13.91 19.03 -26.28
N GLU A 453 13.27 19.28 -25.13
CA GLU A 453 12.91 18.27 -24.12
C GLU A 453 11.46 17.80 -24.31
N ASP A 454 11.27 16.63 -24.89
CA ASP A 454 9.98 15.94 -24.96
C ASP A 454 9.78 15.04 -23.74
N VAL A 455 8.58 15.03 -23.16
CA VAL A 455 8.17 14.05 -22.15
C VAL A 455 7.16 13.08 -22.78
N ARG A 456 7.53 11.79 -22.88
CA ARG A 456 6.72 10.77 -23.59
C ARG A 456 6.38 9.59 -22.69
N PHE A 457 5.19 9.03 -22.88
CA PHE A 457 4.76 7.80 -22.23
C PHE A 457 4.81 6.66 -23.25
N ASP A 458 5.90 5.89 -23.21
CA ASP A 458 6.08 4.70 -24.04
C ASP A 458 5.51 3.48 -23.32
N CYS A 459 4.55 2.80 -23.93
CA CYS A 459 4.14 1.47 -23.47
C CYS A 459 5.14 0.41 -23.97
N TYR A 460 5.69 -0.39 -23.06
CA TYR A 460 6.54 -1.54 -23.36
C TYR A 460 5.82 -2.84 -23.00
N LYS A 461 5.70 -3.76 -23.97
CA LYS A 461 5.37 -5.16 -23.67
C LYS A 461 6.64 -5.90 -23.26
N ILE A 462 6.96 -5.84 -21.98
CA ILE A 462 8.11 -6.56 -21.42
C ILE A 462 7.72 -8.04 -21.32
N LYS A 463 8.14 -8.80 -22.32
CA LYS A 463 8.22 -10.26 -22.24
C LYS A 463 9.47 -10.60 -21.45
N LEU A 464 9.26 -11.20 -20.28
CA LEU A 464 10.26 -12.01 -19.58
C LEU A 464 10.37 -13.38 -20.27
#